data_AF-A0A0E3WMW9-F1
#
_entry.id   AF-A0A0E3WMW9-F1
#
_cell.length_a   1.000
_cell.length_b   1.000
_cell.length_c   1.000
_cell.angle_alpha   90.00
_cell.angle_beta   90.00
_cell.angle_gamma   90.00
#
_symmetry.space_group_name_H-M   'P 1'
#
loop_
_entity.id
_entity.type
_entity.pdbx_description
1 polymer ?
#
loop_
_entity_poly.entity_id
_entity_poly.type
_entity_poly.pdbx_seq_one_letter_code
_entity_poly.pdbx_strand_id
1 'polypeptide(L)'
;MRHPDNGMVSNSGVFILSDLTSKGMYGVFHVINSDGETLIKQRCRANLGSAGISDDGRFAVCQALESTSKSDSCKLFFFDIKNRKLLWKKVPETIGAELNWAKSYRFDTKRKALYLIHDKNRTYRYTFEGTFLDSKLYRHDCINSGNDIEFLEALNGLKSELSESTDPQEYVDLIVPLEKGLKRFSDRDTRSKIHRVLGEISLLQGNNAEAIKHFETALKLNPRVGVKRTLEKLKKTG
;
A
#
# COMPACT_ATOMS: atom_id res chain seq x y z
N MET A 1 10.74 -30.39 -13.68
CA MET A 1 10.26 -30.91 -12.38
C MET A 1 9.43 -29.81 -11.74
N ARG A 2 8.31 -30.15 -11.10
CA ARG A 2 7.51 -29.18 -10.34
C ARG A 2 7.98 -29.21 -8.89
N HIS A 3 8.18 -28.04 -8.30
CA HIS A 3 8.61 -27.92 -6.92
C HIS A 3 7.51 -27.21 -6.13
N PRO A 4 6.71 -27.95 -5.34
CA PRO A 4 5.77 -27.36 -4.41
C PRO A 4 6.49 -26.39 -3.47
N ASP A 5 5.96 -25.18 -3.33
CA ASP A 5 6.61 -24.11 -2.56
C ASP A 5 5.71 -23.56 -1.45
N ASN A 6 4.39 -23.54 -1.68
CA ASN A 6 3.41 -23.04 -0.71
C ASN A 6 2.11 -23.86 -0.75
N GLY A 7 1.56 -24.17 0.43
CA GLY A 7 0.34 -24.95 0.57
C GLY A 7 -0.49 -24.50 1.78
N MET A 8 -1.80 -24.46 1.60
CA MET A 8 -2.77 -24.06 2.63
C MET A 8 -4.06 -24.85 2.45
N VAL A 9 -4.77 -25.12 3.54
CA VAL A 9 -6.04 -25.85 3.53
C VAL A 9 -7.12 -25.04 4.25
N SER A 10 -8.33 -25.03 3.70
CA SER A 10 -9.53 -24.43 4.29
C SER A 10 -10.29 -25.44 5.15
N ASN A 11 -11.26 -24.98 5.95
CA ASN A 11 -12.06 -25.85 6.81
C ASN A 11 -13.03 -26.75 6.02
N SER A 12 -13.28 -26.45 4.73
CA SER A 12 -14.08 -27.28 3.84
C SER A 12 -13.26 -28.34 3.09
N GLY A 13 -11.96 -28.45 3.37
CA GLY A 13 -11.07 -29.42 2.71
C GLY A 13 -10.57 -28.98 1.34
N VAL A 14 -10.92 -27.78 0.87
CA VAL A 14 -10.30 -27.16 -0.32
C VAL A 14 -8.91 -26.68 0.07
N PHE A 15 -7.91 -26.96 -0.77
CA PHE A 15 -6.53 -26.58 -0.51
C PHE A 15 -5.85 -25.94 -1.72
N ILE A 16 -4.80 -25.17 -1.43
CA ILE A 16 -3.93 -24.50 -2.37
C ILE A 16 -2.64 -25.33 -2.53
N LEU A 17 -2.14 -25.38 -3.76
CA LEU A 17 -0.78 -25.82 -4.06
C LEU A 17 -0.14 -24.85 -5.06
N SER A 18 0.99 -24.26 -4.70
CA SER A 18 1.78 -23.43 -5.60
C SER A 18 3.03 -24.18 -6.06
N ASP A 19 3.21 -24.31 -7.37
CA ASP A 19 4.38 -24.93 -7.98
C ASP A 19 5.31 -23.88 -8.59
N LEU A 20 6.59 -23.96 -8.25
CA LEU A 20 7.68 -23.32 -8.99
C LEU A 20 8.14 -24.24 -10.11
N THR A 21 8.29 -23.69 -11.32
CA THR A 21 8.80 -24.45 -12.46
C THR A 21 10.25 -24.04 -12.76
N SER A 22 11.17 -24.98 -12.63
CA SER A 22 12.62 -24.74 -12.78
C SER A 22 13.07 -24.31 -14.19
N LYS A 23 12.21 -24.45 -15.20
CA LYS A 23 12.54 -24.16 -16.61
C LYS A 23 12.06 -22.79 -17.12
N GLY A 24 11.39 -21.95 -16.34
CA GLY A 24 10.80 -20.73 -16.92
C GLY A 24 10.47 -19.54 -16.01
N MET A 25 10.93 -19.49 -14.75
CA MET A 25 10.62 -18.41 -13.80
C MET A 25 9.13 -18.01 -13.82
N TYR A 26 8.26 -19.01 -13.84
CA TYR A 26 6.80 -18.84 -13.82
C TYR A 26 6.23 -19.78 -12.76
N GLY A 27 5.27 -19.27 -11.99
CA GLY A 27 4.55 -20.04 -10.99
C GLY A 27 3.23 -20.60 -11.53
N VAL A 28 2.79 -21.73 -10.98
CA VAL A 28 1.45 -22.26 -11.22
C VAL A 28 0.73 -22.37 -9.88
N PHE A 29 -0.41 -21.70 -9.79
CA PHE A 29 -1.28 -21.70 -8.63
C PHE A 29 -2.44 -22.66 -8.85
N HIS A 30 -2.61 -23.61 -7.93
CA HIS A 30 -3.68 -24.60 -7.95
C HIS A 30 -4.60 -24.40 -6.75
N VAL A 31 -5.91 -24.54 -6.98
CA VAL A 31 -6.91 -24.77 -5.92
C VAL A 31 -7.57 -26.10 -6.23
N ILE A 32 -7.59 -27.00 -5.25
CA ILE A 32 -8.04 -28.39 -5.39
C ILE A 32 -9.05 -28.70 -4.27
N ASN A 33 -10.13 -29.41 -4.58
CA ASN A 33 -11.11 -29.84 -3.56
C ASN A 33 -10.67 -31.14 -2.85
N SER A 34 -11.45 -31.57 -1.86
CA SER A 34 -11.20 -32.82 -1.11
C SER A 34 -11.17 -34.08 -1.97
N ASP A 35 -11.82 -34.05 -3.13
CA ASP A 35 -11.91 -35.19 -4.06
C ASP A 35 -10.73 -35.22 -5.05
N GLY A 36 -9.81 -34.24 -4.97
CA GLY A 36 -8.67 -34.12 -5.88
C GLY A 36 -8.98 -33.39 -7.19
N GLU A 37 -10.20 -32.85 -7.35
CA GLU A 37 -10.58 -32.06 -8.52
C GLU A 37 -9.89 -30.69 -8.49
N THR A 38 -9.23 -30.32 -9.58
CA THR A 38 -8.66 -28.98 -9.73
C THR A 38 -9.77 -27.96 -10.03
N LEU A 39 -10.08 -27.12 -9.05
CA LEU A 39 -11.06 -26.03 -9.15
C LEU A 39 -10.51 -24.82 -9.91
N ILE A 40 -9.26 -24.45 -9.60
CA ILE A 40 -8.55 -23.34 -10.26
C ILE A 40 -7.14 -23.80 -10.63
N LYS A 41 -6.71 -23.42 -11.83
CA LYS A 41 -5.32 -23.55 -12.29
C LYS A 41 -4.90 -22.26 -12.98
N GLN A 42 -4.18 -21.42 -12.25
CA GLN A 42 -3.66 -20.15 -12.77
C GLN A 42 -2.16 -20.25 -13.05
N ARG A 43 -1.76 -20.02 -14.30
CA ARG A 43 -0.35 -19.80 -14.65
C ARG A 43 -0.02 -18.31 -14.48
N CYS A 44 0.99 -18.00 -13.67
CA CYS A 44 1.50 -16.65 -13.48
C CYS A 44 2.85 -16.51 -14.17
N ARG A 45 3.08 -15.41 -14.89
CA ARG A 45 4.31 -15.22 -15.67
C ARG A 45 5.56 -14.98 -14.82
N ALA A 46 5.39 -14.57 -13.56
CA ALA A 46 6.44 -14.47 -12.57
C ALA A 46 6.29 -15.59 -11.53
N ASN A 47 7.32 -15.76 -10.69
CA ASN A 47 7.25 -16.67 -9.54
C ASN A 47 6.16 -16.22 -8.57
N LEU A 48 5.60 -17.17 -7.83
CA LEU A 48 4.59 -16.89 -6.82
C LEU A 48 5.26 -16.75 -5.45
N GLY A 49 4.73 -15.87 -4.63
CA GLY A 49 5.08 -15.72 -3.23
C GLY A 49 3.93 -16.20 -2.34
N SER A 50 3.52 -15.33 -1.41
CA SER A 50 2.41 -15.59 -0.50
C SER A 50 1.11 -15.93 -1.24
N ALA A 51 0.34 -16.84 -0.68
CA ALA A 51 -1.00 -17.20 -1.09
C ALA A 51 -1.94 -17.23 0.11
N GLY A 52 -3.25 -17.30 -0.13
CA GLY A 52 -4.26 -17.37 0.92
C GLY A 52 -5.55 -18.01 0.41
N ILE A 53 -6.25 -18.73 1.29
CA ILE A 53 -7.58 -19.28 1.04
C ILE A 53 -8.52 -18.86 2.18
N SER A 54 -9.79 -18.58 1.89
CA SER A 54 -10.79 -18.30 2.92
C SER A 54 -11.12 -19.57 3.71
N ASP A 55 -11.50 -19.42 4.98
CA ASP A 55 -11.83 -20.54 5.86
C ASP A 55 -12.95 -21.43 5.30
N ASP A 56 -13.90 -20.85 4.57
CA ASP A 56 -15.01 -21.55 3.90
C ASP A 56 -14.63 -22.16 2.54
N GLY A 57 -13.39 -21.96 2.06
CA GLY A 57 -12.88 -22.47 0.79
C GLY A 57 -13.50 -21.83 -0.46
N ARG A 58 -14.16 -20.66 -0.32
CA ARG A 58 -14.84 -19.99 -1.43
C ARG A 58 -13.98 -18.98 -2.18
N PHE A 59 -12.94 -18.46 -1.56
CA PHE A 59 -12.08 -17.46 -2.15
C PHE A 59 -10.61 -17.78 -1.94
N ALA A 60 -9.78 -17.36 -2.89
CA ALA A 60 -8.33 -17.51 -2.78
C ALA A 60 -7.59 -16.32 -3.38
N VAL A 61 -6.35 -16.14 -2.94
CA VAL A 61 -5.38 -15.20 -3.53
C VAL A 61 -4.04 -15.86 -3.76
N CYS A 62 -3.32 -15.35 -4.75
CA CYS A 62 -1.88 -15.55 -4.87
C CYS A 62 -1.21 -14.29 -5.38
N GLN A 63 0.02 -14.04 -4.91
CA GLN A 63 0.80 -12.89 -5.31
C GLN A 63 2.00 -13.31 -6.15
N ALA A 64 2.15 -12.67 -7.29
CA ALA A 64 3.34 -12.79 -8.10
C ALA A 64 4.47 -11.90 -7.53
N LEU A 65 5.66 -12.49 -7.40
CA LEU A 65 6.88 -11.81 -6.97
C LEU A 65 7.35 -10.80 -8.03
N GLU A 66 8.25 -9.91 -7.62
CA GLU A 66 8.85 -8.93 -8.51
C GLU A 66 9.60 -9.61 -9.65
N SER A 67 9.45 -9.05 -10.84
CA SER A 67 10.30 -9.34 -11.98
C SER A 67 10.42 -8.13 -12.89
N THR A 68 11.65 -7.87 -13.34
CA THR A 68 11.98 -6.77 -14.26
C THR A 68 11.43 -6.96 -15.68
N SER A 69 10.98 -8.17 -16.04
CA SER A 69 10.60 -8.51 -17.43
C SER A 69 9.20 -9.11 -17.57
N LYS A 70 8.49 -9.39 -16.47
CA LYS A 70 7.22 -10.11 -16.51
C LYS A 70 6.06 -9.16 -16.25
N SER A 71 5.04 -9.23 -17.11
CA SER A 71 3.82 -8.44 -16.98
C SER A 71 3.00 -8.72 -15.72
N ASP A 72 3.32 -9.80 -15.00
CA ASP A 72 2.63 -10.21 -13.77
C ASP A 72 3.39 -9.76 -12.52
N SER A 73 4.54 -9.09 -12.68
CA SER A 73 5.36 -8.57 -11.59
C SER A 73 4.50 -7.84 -10.55
N CYS A 74 4.65 -8.22 -9.29
CA CYS A 74 3.99 -7.64 -8.12
C CYS A 74 2.46 -7.73 -8.08
N LYS A 75 1.81 -8.40 -9.05
CA LYS A 75 0.35 -8.45 -9.10
C LYS A 75 -0.22 -9.46 -8.12
N LEU A 76 -1.25 -9.02 -7.40
CA LEU A 76 -2.11 -9.87 -6.58
C LEU A 76 -3.30 -10.34 -7.44
N PHE A 77 -3.56 -11.63 -7.40
CA PHE A 77 -4.68 -12.28 -8.08
C PHE A 77 -5.70 -12.71 -7.03
N PHE A 78 -6.97 -12.42 -7.25
CA PHE A 78 -8.06 -12.81 -6.33
C PHE A 78 -9.13 -13.60 -7.09
N PHE A 79 -9.56 -14.71 -6.50
CA PHE A 79 -10.40 -15.69 -7.16
C PHE A 79 -11.67 -16.00 -6.36
N ASP A 80 -12.75 -16.23 -7.11
CA ASP A 80 -13.94 -16.94 -6.65
C ASP A 80 -13.78 -18.42 -7.04
N ILE A 81 -13.62 -19.28 -6.02
CA ILE A 81 -13.42 -20.72 -6.20
C ILE A 81 -14.71 -21.40 -6.65
N LYS A 82 -15.85 -21.00 -6.09
CA LYS A 82 -17.15 -21.60 -6.43
C LYS A 82 -17.47 -21.41 -7.91
N ASN A 83 -17.23 -20.21 -8.42
CA ASN A 83 -17.46 -19.86 -9.82
C ASN A 83 -16.22 -20.09 -10.72
N ARG A 84 -15.12 -20.63 -10.16
CA ARG A 84 -13.85 -20.93 -10.85
C ARG A 84 -13.31 -19.73 -11.65
N LYS A 85 -13.43 -18.53 -11.08
CA LYS A 85 -13.21 -17.27 -11.79
C LYS A 85 -12.16 -16.42 -11.09
N LEU A 86 -11.24 -15.86 -11.88
CA LEU A 86 -10.43 -14.73 -11.47
C LEU A 86 -11.32 -13.48 -11.38
N LEU A 87 -11.47 -12.92 -10.18
CA LEU A 87 -12.26 -11.72 -9.95
C LEU A 87 -11.51 -10.47 -10.38
N TRP A 88 -10.27 -10.31 -9.91
CA TRP A 88 -9.40 -9.22 -10.34
C TRP A 88 -7.92 -9.56 -10.18
N LYS A 89 -7.10 -8.76 -10.85
CA LYS A 89 -5.64 -8.85 -10.85
C LYS A 89 -5.06 -7.45 -10.97
N LYS A 90 -4.34 -6.99 -9.95
CA LYS A 90 -3.73 -5.65 -9.94
C LYS A 90 -2.48 -5.60 -9.07
N VAL A 91 -1.69 -4.54 -9.21
CA VAL A 91 -0.64 -4.22 -8.23
C VAL A 91 -1.32 -3.62 -7.01
N PRO A 92 -1.16 -4.19 -5.80
CA PRO A 92 -1.64 -3.57 -4.57
C PRO A 92 -1.00 -2.20 -4.32
N GLU A 93 -1.80 -1.25 -3.86
CA GLU A 93 -1.41 0.09 -3.42
C GLU A 93 -0.37 0.06 -2.29
N THR A 94 -0.27 -1.07 -1.57
CA THR A 94 0.67 -1.26 -0.47
C THR A 94 2.06 -1.72 -0.92
N ILE A 95 2.29 -1.92 -2.23
CA ILE A 95 3.60 -2.27 -2.78
C ILE A 95 4.25 -1.02 -3.38
N GLY A 96 5.17 -0.43 -2.63
CA GLY A 96 6.08 0.63 -3.12
C GLY A 96 7.34 0.07 -3.82
N ALA A 97 8.24 0.98 -4.22
CA ALA A 97 9.46 0.64 -4.98
C ALA A 97 10.49 -0.25 -4.25
N GLU A 98 10.33 -0.46 -2.94
CA GLU A 98 11.15 -1.38 -2.12
C GLU A 98 10.35 -2.61 -1.61
N LEU A 99 9.23 -2.92 -2.24
CA LEU A 99 8.47 -4.16 -2.07
C LEU A 99 8.06 -4.50 -0.62
N ASN A 100 7.12 -3.73 -0.09
CA ASN A 100 6.42 -4.09 1.15
C ASN A 100 5.40 -5.22 0.86
N TRP A 101 5.88 -6.46 0.78
CA TRP A 101 5.03 -7.61 0.48
C TRP A 101 4.08 -7.95 1.64
N ALA A 102 2.84 -8.31 1.31
CA ALA A 102 1.99 -9.00 2.26
C ALA A 102 2.59 -10.37 2.58
N LYS A 103 2.78 -10.65 3.88
CA LYS A 103 3.26 -11.95 4.38
C LYS A 103 2.16 -12.99 4.38
N SER A 104 0.93 -12.56 4.60
CA SER A 104 -0.24 -13.44 4.61
C SER A 104 -1.51 -12.67 4.30
N TYR A 105 -2.59 -13.43 4.11
CA TYR A 105 -3.90 -12.88 3.79
C TYR A 105 -4.95 -13.48 4.71
N ARG A 106 -5.96 -12.68 5.04
CA ARG A 106 -7.16 -13.13 5.76
C ARG A 106 -8.41 -12.66 5.03
N PHE A 107 -9.46 -13.47 5.09
CA PHE A 107 -10.73 -13.18 4.45
C PHE A 107 -11.81 -12.95 5.49
N ASP A 108 -12.61 -11.91 5.31
CA ASP A 108 -13.90 -11.76 5.97
C ASP A 108 -14.98 -11.91 4.90
N THR A 109 -15.45 -13.14 4.70
CA THR A 109 -16.40 -13.48 3.64
C THR A 109 -17.79 -12.90 3.88
N LYS A 110 -18.14 -12.60 5.14
CA LYS A 110 -19.39 -11.93 5.51
C LYS A 110 -19.37 -10.46 5.12
N ARG A 111 -18.28 -9.75 5.44
CA ARG A 111 -18.10 -8.33 5.11
C ARG A 111 -17.52 -8.10 3.71
N LYS A 112 -17.20 -9.17 2.98
CA LYS A 112 -16.55 -9.15 1.66
C LYS A 112 -15.26 -8.30 1.66
N ALA A 113 -14.41 -8.56 2.65
CA ALA A 113 -13.14 -7.86 2.82
C ALA A 113 -11.96 -8.83 2.79
N LEU A 114 -10.96 -8.52 1.98
CA LEU A 114 -9.66 -9.17 1.94
C LEU A 114 -8.67 -8.31 2.75
N TYR A 115 -7.96 -8.94 3.67
CA TYR A 115 -6.94 -8.31 4.50
C TYR A 115 -5.56 -8.76 4.01
N LEU A 116 -4.70 -7.80 3.69
CA LEU A 116 -3.28 -8.00 3.44
C LEU A 116 -2.53 -7.71 4.75
N ILE A 117 -1.81 -8.71 5.25
CA ILE A 117 -1.06 -8.62 6.51
C ILE A 117 0.42 -8.46 6.15
N HIS A 118 1.00 -7.35 6.58
CA HIS A 118 2.39 -6.96 6.34
C HIS A 118 3.22 -7.07 7.63
N ASP A 119 4.52 -6.83 7.52
CA ASP A 119 5.40 -6.72 8.68
C ASP A 119 4.97 -5.57 9.62
N LYS A 120 5.50 -5.59 10.85
CA LYS A 120 5.20 -4.58 11.90
C LYS A 120 3.70 -4.48 12.23
N ASN A 121 2.96 -5.59 12.12
CA ASN A 121 1.52 -5.70 12.38
C ASN A 121 0.64 -4.76 11.53
N ARG A 122 1.16 -4.26 10.40
CA ARG A 122 0.36 -3.43 9.48
C ARG A 122 -0.60 -4.31 8.70
N THR A 123 -1.87 -3.95 8.68
CA THR A 123 -2.91 -4.72 8.00
C THR A 123 -3.82 -3.79 7.23
N TYR A 124 -4.06 -4.09 5.95
CA TYR A 124 -4.87 -3.25 5.09
C TYR A 124 -5.92 -4.03 4.32
N ARG A 125 -7.03 -3.36 4.04
CA ARG A 125 -8.24 -3.98 3.51
C ARG A 125 -8.53 -3.59 2.09
N TYR A 126 -9.06 -4.58 1.38
CA TYR A 126 -9.62 -4.48 0.06
C TYR A 126 -11.05 -5.02 0.08
N THR A 127 -11.93 -4.39 -0.68
CA THR A 127 -13.21 -5.05 -1.01
C THR A 127 -12.96 -6.24 -1.92
N PHE A 128 -13.93 -7.15 -2.02
CA PHE A 128 -13.85 -8.26 -2.97
C PHE A 128 -13.91 -7.80 -4.43
N GLU A 129 -14.34 -6.56 -4.69
CA GLU A 129 -14.28 -5.90 -5.99
C GLU A 129 -12.90 -5.29 -6.30
N GLY A 130 -11.99 -5.28 -5.31
CA GLY A 130 -10.61 -4.83 -5.47
C GLY A 130 -10.41 -3.35 -5.13
N THR A 131 -11.37 -2.70 -4.47
CA THR A 131 -11.21 -1.32 -3.99
C THR A 131 -10.37 -1.30 -2.72
N PHE A 132 -9.33 -0.48 -2.68
CA PHE A 132 -8.51 -0.29 -1.49
C PHE A 132 -9.24 0.61 -0.48
N LEU A 133 -9.40 0.14 0.76
CA LEU A 133 -10.21 0.82 1.77
C LEU A 133 -9.38 1.67 2.74
N ASP A 134 -8.09 1.37 2.89
CA ASP A 134 -7.26 1.86 3.99
C ASP A 134 -6.17 2.84 3.52
N SER A 135 -6.47 3.68 2.53
CA SER A 135 -5.50 4.65 1.96
C SER A 135 -4.95 5.61 3.01
N LYS A 136 -5.81 6.16 3.87
CA LYS A 136 -5.41 7.07 4.96
C LYS A 136 -4.55 6.37 6.01
N LEU A 137 -4.97 5.18 6.44
CA LEU A 137 -4.22 4.36 7.39
C LEU A 137 -2.84 3.96 6.84
N TYR A 138 -2.77 3.50 5.60
CA TYR A 138 -1.51 3.16 4.93
C TYR A 138 -0.56 4.35 4.88
N ARG A 139 -1.07 5.52 4.48
CA ARG A 139 -0.26 6.75 4.46
C ARG A 139 0.26 7.10 5.85
N HIS A 140 -0.61 7.03 6.85
CA HIS A 140 -0.24 7.29 8.24
C HIS A 140 0.89 6.36 8.69
N ASP A 141 0.79 5.06 8.40
CA ASP A 141 1.83 4.08 8.73
C ASP A 141 3.15 4.34 8.01
N CYS A 142 3.09 4.73 6.72
CA CYS A 142 4.26 5.09 5.91
C CYS A 142 4.99 6.32 6.46
N ILE A 143 4.26 7.37 6.83
CA ILE A 143 4.86 8.58 7.43
C ILE A 143 5.45 8.26 8.83
N ASN A 144 4.77 7.44 9.62
CA ASN A 144 5.19 7.13 10.99
C ASN A 144 6.39 6.20 11.06
N SER A 145 6.42 5.17 10.23
CA SER A 145 7.34 4.04 10.43
C SER A 145 7.83 3.39 9.14
N GLY A 146 7.47 3.96 7.98
CA GLY A 146 7.89 3.47 6.68
C GLY A 146 9.37 3.71 6.39
N ASN A 147 9.89 2.98 5.39
CA ASN A 147 11.22 3.26 4.84
C ASN A 147 11.25 4.63 4.13
N ASP A 148 12.42 5.05 3.63
CA ASP A 148 12.58 6.39 3.06
C ASP A 148 11.65 6.59 1.84
N ILE A 149 11.48 5.56 1.03
CA ILE A 149 10.63 5.58 -0.16
C ILE A 149 9.15 5.69 0.22
N GLU A 150 8.67 4.81 1.10
CA GLU A 150 7.29 4.82 1.61
C GLU A 150 6.94 6.19 2.22
N PHE A 151 7.86 6.76 3.00
CA PHE A 151 7.69 8.09 3.59
C PHE A 151 7.53 9.17 2.50
N LEU A 152 8.39 9.17 1.49
CA LEU A 152 8.38 10.19 0.43
C LEU A 152 7.15 10.07 -0.48
N GLU A 153 6.73 8.84 -0.82
CA GLU A 153 5.50 8.59 -1.58
C GLU A 153 4.27 9.05 -0.77
N ALA A 154 4.21 8.71 0.51
CA ALA A 154 3.15 9.12 1.42
C ALA A 154 3.09 10.65 1.58
N LEU A 155 4.24 11.31 1.68
CA LEU A 155 4.36 12.77 1.76
C LEU A 155 3.82 13.45 0.49
N ASN A 156 4.14 12.91 -0.69
CA ASN A 156 3.61 13.42 -1.96
C ASN A 156 2.10 13.24 -2.05
N GLY A 157 1.57 12.10 -1.63
CA GLY A 157 0.13 11.84 -1.59
C GLY A 157 -0.60 12.74 -0.59
N LEU A 158 0.02 13.04 0.56
CA LEU A 158 -0.56 13.91 1.59
C LEU A 158 -0.78 15.33 1.08
N LYS A 159 0.18 15.86 0.31
CA LYS A 159 0.08 17.20 -0.28
C LYS A 159 -1.19 17.38 -1.11
N SER A 160 -1.56 16.38 -1.93
CA SER A 160 -2.79 16.46 -2.73
C SER A 160 -4.03 16.45 -1.84
N GLU A 161 -4.04 15.64 -0.80
CA GLU A 161 -5.17 15.52 0.12
C GLU A 161 -5.39 16.78 0.97
N LEU A 162 -4.31 17.38 1.49
CA LEU A 162 -4.38 18.62 2.26
C LEU A 162 -4.96 19.78 1.46
N SER A 163 -4.83 19.76 0.13
CA SER A 163 -5.40 20.81 -0.72
C SER A 163 -6.92 20.72 -0.88
N GLU A 164 -7.52 19.57 -0.55
CA GLU A 164 -8.95 19.29 -0.66
C GLU A 164 -9.64 19.21 0.71
N SER A 165 -8.87 19.04 1.79
CA SER A 165 -9.41 18.85 3.14
C SER A 165 -9.82 20.16 3.81
N THR A 166 -10.79 20.06 4.70
CA THR A 166 -11.28 21.15 5.56
C THR A 166 -11.24 20.80 7.05
N ASP A 167 -10.88 19.56 7.39
CA ASP A 167 -10.82 19.11 8.78
C ASP A 167 -9.38 19.19 9.32
N PRO A 168 -9.07 20.15 10.21
CA PRO A 168 -7.73 20.30 10.77
C PRO A 168 -7.33 19.15 11.70
N GLN A 169 -8.29 18.44 12.30
CA GLN A 169 -8.01 17.41 13.31
C GLN A 169 -7.44 16.14 12.68
N GLU A 170 -7.74 15.90 11.39
CA GLU A 170 -7.34 14.71 10.66
C GLU A 170 -5.81 14.54 10.56
N TYR A 171 -5.05 15.64 10.60
CA TYR A 171 -3.61 15.63 10.34
C TYR A 171 -2.74 15.96 11.56
N VAL A 172 -3.35 16.19 12.72
CA VAL A 172 -2.62 16.51 13.96
C VAL A 172 -1.58 15.44 14.29
N ASP A 173 -1.96 14.17 14.18
CA ASP A 173 -1.11 13.04 14.53
C ASP A 173 0.07 12.86 13.55
N LEU A 174 0.07 13.56 12.41
CA LEU A 174 1.16 13.53 11.43
C LEU A 174 2.25 14.57 11.71
N ILE A 175 1.99 15.58 12.54
CA ILE A 175 2.97 16.66 12.82
C ILE A 175 4.26 16.10 13.40
N VAL A 176 4.16 15.32 14.49
CA VAL A 176 5.34 14.75 15.17
C VAL A 176 6.14 13.82 14.25
N PRO A 177 5.52 12.89 13.49
CA PRO A 177 6.21 12.09 12.47
C PRO A 177 6.91 12.92 11.39
N LEU A 178 6.28 13.97 10.88
CA LEU A 178 6.86 14.87 9.88
C LEU A 178 8.07 15.62 10.45
N GLU A 179 8.01 16.09 11.68
CA GLU A 179 9.15 16.72 12.38
C GLU A 179 10.31 15.73 12.59
N LYS A 180 10.02 14.47 12.91
CA LYS A 180 11.05 13.40 12.93
C LYS A 180 11.65 13.22 11.52
N GLY A 181 10.83 13.31 10.48
CA GLY A 181 11.27 13.33 9.08
C GLY A 181 12.31 14.42 8.80
N LEU A 182 12.14 15.62 9.34
CA LEU A 182 13.13 16.71 9.20
C LEU A 182 14.50 16.38 9.79
N LYS A 183 14.57 15.50 10.80
CA LYS A 183 15.82 15.00 11.39
C LYS A 183 16.39 13.80 10.64
N ARG A 184 15.50 12.99 10.03
CA ARG A 184 15.84 11.80 9.24
C ARG A 184 16.51 12.16 7.92
N PHE A 185 16.00 13.18 7.23
CA PHE A 185 16.51 13.58 5.91
C PHE A 185 17.42 14.80 6.01
N SER A 186 18.59 14.74 5.36
CA SER A 186 19.56 15.85 5.31
C SER A 186 19.42 16.69 4.04
N ASP A 187 18.87 16.13 2.96
CA ASP A 187 18.78 16.79 1.68
C ASP A 187 17.77 17.94 1.69
N ARG A 188 18.08 19.02 0.96
CA ARG A 188 17.28 20.24 0.96
C ARG A 188 15.90 20.03 0.34
N ASP A 189 15.80 19.17 -0.68
CA ASP A 189 14.56 19.00 -1.44
C ASP A 189 13.49 18.31 -0.59
N THR A 190 13.81 17.17 0.03
CA THR A 190 12.93 16.45 0.94
C THR A 190 12.52 17.32 2.12
N ARG A 191 13.49 17.96 2.78
CA ARG A 191 13.20 18.85 3.92
C ARG A 191 12.28 20.01 3.52
N SER A 192 12.43 20.55 2.30
CA SER A 192 11.51 21.59 1.79
C SER A 192 10.08 21.07 1.65
N LYS A 193 9.89 19.84 1.16
CA LYS A 193 8.57 19.20 1.00
C LYS A 193 7.92 18.94 2.35
N ILE A 194 8.69 18.48 3.34
CA ILE A 194 8.19 18.26 4.70
C ILE A 194 7.75 19.59 5.33
N HIS A 195 8.58 20.64 5.24
CA HIS A 195 8.19 21.97 5.71
C HIS A 195 6.95 22.51 4.99
N ARG A 196 6.82 22.28 3.68
CA ARG A 196 5.60 22.62 2.96
C ARG A 196 4.37 21.96 3.60
N VAL A 197 4.41 20.64 3.82
CA VAL A 197 3.28 19.89 4.39
C VAL A 197 2.96 20.34 5.81
N LEU A 198 3.97 20.54 6.67
CA LEU A 198 3.77 21.09 8.02
C LEU A 198 3.12 22.48 8.00
N GLY A 199 3.51 23.33 7.04
CA GLY A 199 2.89 24.63 6.85
C GLY A 199 1.44 24.55 6.37
N GLU A 200 1.11 23.61 5.47
CA GLU A 200 -0.25 23.35 5.02
C GLU A 200 -1.14 22.85 6.17
N ILE A 201 -0.64 21.93 7.01
CA ILE A 201 -1.33 21.47 8.23
C ILE A 201 -1.56 22.63 9.21
N SER A 202 -0.53 23.45 9.46
CA SER A 202 -0.64 24.61 10.36
C SER A 202 -1.67 25.62 9.86
N LEU A 203 -1.74 25.81 8.54
CA LEU A 203 -2.72 26.68 7.91
C LEU A 203 -4.15 26.15 8.09
N LEU A 204 -4.38 24.84 7.90
CA LEU A 204 -5.69 24.23 8.15
C LEU A 204 -6.13 24.42 9.61
N GLN A 205 -5.19 24.36 10.56
CA GLN A 205 -5.42 24.60 11.98
C GLN A 205 -5.63 26.08 12.34
N GLY A 206 -5.56 27.00 11.37
CA GLY A 206 -5.65 28.44 11.62
C GLY A 206 -4.39 29.05 12.27
N ASN A 207 -3.31 28.27 12.42
CA ASN A 207 -2.05 28.76 12.97
C ASN A 207 -1.19 29.42 11.87
N ASN A 208 -1.60 30.62 11.47
CA ASN A 208 -0.94 31.38 10.40
C ASN A 208 0.54 31.68 10.70
N ALA A 209 0.89 31.91 11.97
CA ALA A 209 2.26 32.22 12.37
C ALA A 209 3.21 31.05 12.09
N GLU A 210 2.84 29.84 12.51
CA GLU A 210 3.66 28.65 12.26
C GLU A 210 3.64 28.25 10.78
N ALA A 211 2.50 28.41 10.10
CA ALA A 211 2.39 28.19 8.66
C ALA A 211 3.38 29.06 7.87
N ILE A 212 3.46 30.36 8.18
CA ILE A 212 4.40 31.31 7.56
C ILE A 212 5.85 30.84 7.76
N LYS A 213 6.24 30.52 9.01
CA LYS A 213 7.59 30.06 9.35
C LYS A 213 8.00 28.81 8.57
N HIS A 214 7.09 27.84 8.46
CA HIS A 214 7.32 26.63 7.67
C HIS A 214 7.43 26.93 6.17
N PHE A 215 6.55 27.74 5.60
CA PHE A 215 6.62 28.10 4.18
C PHE A 215 7.87 28.90 3.80
N GLU A 216 8.31 29.82 4.66
CA GLU A 216 9.58 30.54 4.48
C GLU A 216 10.77 29.59 4.48
N THR A 217 10.80 28.67 5.44
CA THR A 217 11.86 27.66 5.52
C THR A 217 11.84 26.76 4.29
N ALA A 218 10.66 26.32 3.84
CA ALA A 218 10.50 25.53 2.63
C ALA A 218 11.06 26.25 1.38
N LEU A 219 10.72 27.54 1.20
CA LEU A 219 11.20 28.34 0.06
C LEU A 219 12.70 28.65 0.13
N LYS A 220 13.25 28.84 1.34
CA LYS A 220 14.70 28.98 1.54
C LYS A 220 15.45 27.72 1.13
N LEU A 221 14.89 26.54 1.42
CA LEU A 221 15.48 25.26 1.04
C LEU A 221 15.33 24.97 -0.45
N ASN A 222 14.13 25.16 -0.99
CA ASN A 222 13.79 24.98 -2.40
C ASN A 222 12.78 26.06 -2.87
N PRO A 223 13.23 27.06 -3.65
CA PRO A 223 12.34 28.12 -4.17
C PRO A 223 11.20 27.61 -5.08
N ARG A 224 11.31 26.39 -5.62
CA ARG A 224 10.32 25.76 -6.51
C ARG A 224 9.34 24.84 -5.77
N VAL A 225 9.36 24.81 -4.43
CA VAL A 225 8.46 23.95 -3.62
C VAL A 225 6.98 24.31 -3.74
N GLY A 226 6.64 25.47 -4.33
CA GLY A 226 5.28 25.78 -4.78
C GLY A 226 4.35 26.33 -3.68
N VAL A 227 4.89 27.06 -2.70
CA VAL A 227 4.10 27.73 -1.62
C VAL A 227 4.21 29.26 -1.63
N LYS A 228 4.93 29.83 -2.61
CA LYS A 228 5.22 31.29 -2.68
C LYS A 228 3.95 32.14 -2.65
N ARG A 229 2.96 31.83 -3.49
CA ARG A 229 1.70 32.57 -3.56
C ARG A 229 0.88 32.46 -2.27
N THR A 230 0.87 31.27 -1.65
CA THR A 230 0.19 31.05 -0.37
C THR A 230 0.81 31.89 0.73
N LEU A 231 2.15 31.90 0.83
CA LEU A 231 2.88 32.71 1.78
C LEU A 231 2.63 34.22 1.61
N GLU A 232 2.66 34.71 0.37
CA GLU A 232 2.39 36.13 0.07
C GLU A 232 0.98 36.55 0.48
N LYS A 233 -0.02 35.68 0.32
CA LYS A 233 -1.39 35.94 0.77
C LYS A 233 -1.47 35.99 2.30
N LEU A 234 -0.84 35.04 2.99
CA LEU A 234 -0.86 34.99 4.45
C LEU A 234 -0.24 36.23 5.08
N LYS A 235 0.90 36.68 4.56
CA LYS A 235 1.59 37.90 5.05
C LYS A 235 0.84 39.21 4.82
N LYS A 236 -0.16 39.22 3.93
CA LYS A 236 -1.02 40.40 3.69
C LYS A 236 -2.26 40.40 4.57
N THR A 237 -2.62 39.25 5.13
CA THR A 237 -3.87 39.03 5.86
C THR A 237 -3.65 38.94 7.38
N GLY A 238 -2.40 38.78 7.81
CA GLY A 238 -1.96 38.96 9.20
C GLY A 238 -1.24 40.30 9.37
#